data_AF-A0A0S3T2I4-F1
#
_entry.id   AF-A0A0S3T2I4-F1
#
_cell.length_a   1.000
_cell.length_b   1.000
_cell.length_c   1.000
_cell.angle_alpha   90.00
_cell.angle_beta   90.00
_cell.angle_gamma   90.00
#
_symmetry.space_group_name_H-M   'P 1'
#
loop_
_entity.id
_entity.type
_entity.pdbx_description
1 polymer ?
#
loop_
_entity_poly.entity_id
_entity_poly.type
_entity_poly.pdbx_seq_one_letter_code
_entity_poly.pdbx_strand_id
1 'polypeptide(L)'
;MTNGSLEQWIHPETPSAGHTRTLSLHQRLNITMDVASALHYLHHECEQLIIHCDIKPSNVLLNDSMVAHVGDFGIARLLSTFNHTTSGQTSTNGIKGTIGYAPPGILFSF
;
A
#
# COMPACT_ATOMS: atom_id res chain seq x y z
N MET A 1 6.46 -4.27 -12.12
CA MET A 1 7.91 -4.45 -11.88
C MET A 1 8.29 -5.91 -12.13
N THR A 2 9.57 -6.21 -12.36
CA THR A 2 10.06 -7.53 -12.83
C THR A 2 9.80 -8.67 -11.85
N ASN A 3 9.80 -8.41 -10.54
CA ASN A 3 9.56 -9.43 -9.50
C ASN A 3 8.08 -9.50 -9.04
N GLY A 4 7.17 -8.82 -9.74
CA GLY A 4 5.74 -8.86 -9.44
C GLY A 4 5.35 -8.12 -8.15
N SER A 5 4.21 -8.51 -7.56
CA SER A 5 3.70 -7.96 -6.29
C SER A 5 4.19 -8.77 -5.10
N LEU A 6 4.31 -8.14 -3.94
CA LEU A 6 4.70 -8.79 -2.68
C LEU A 6 3.75 -9.94 -2.30
N GLU A 7 2.46 -9.83 -2.66
CA GLU A 7 1.47 -10.90 -2.46
C GLU A 7 1.94 -12.25 -3.02
N GLN A 8 2.52 -12.26 -4.22
CA GLN A 8 3.02 -13.48 -4.87
C GLN A 8 4.21 -14.13 -4.14
N TRP A 9 4.89 -13.39 -3.25
CA TRP A 9 6.02 -13.88 -2.46
C TRP A 9 5.61 -14.38 -1.07
N ILE A 10 4.50 -13.89 -0.53
CA ILE A 10 4.01 -14.29 0.80
C ILE A 10 2.86 -15.31 0.72
N HIS A 11 2.15 -15.36 -0.42
CA HIS A 11 1.04 -16.28 -0.72
C HIS A 11 1.25 -16.91 -2.11
N PRO A 12 2.24 -17.80 -2.29
CA PRO A 12 2.45 -18.46 -3.58
C PRO A 12 1.26 -19.35 -3.95
N GLU A 13 0.58 -19.04 -5.06
CA GLU A 13 -0.69 -19.69 -5.47
C GLU A 13 -0.58 -21.19 -5.74
N THR A 14 0.63 -21.72 -6.00
CA THR A 14 0.95 -23.15 -6.02
C THR A 14 2.48 -23.31 -5.99
N PRO A 15 3.03 -24.43 -5.48
CA PRO A 15 4.43 -24.79 -5.73
C PRO A 15 4.58 -25.19 -7.21
N SER A 16 4.54 -24.19 -8.10
CA SER A 16 4.89 -24.37 -9.49
C SER A 16 6.35 -24.83 -9.55
N ALA A 17 6.57 -25.98 -10.17
CA ALA A 17 7.85 -26.67 -10.24
C ALA A 17 8.99 -25.72 -10.63
N GLY A 18 9.86 -25.37 -9.67
CA GLY A 18 11.19 -24.85 -9.96
C GLY A 18 11.68 -23.71 -9.07
N HIS A 19 10.83 -22.83 -8.53
CA HIS A 19 11.30 -21.69 -7.73
C HIS A 19 10.36 -21.39 -6.56
N THR A 20 10.72 -21.86 -5.37
CA THR A 20 10.12 -21.38 -4.12
C THR A 20 10.48 -19.90 -3.96
N ARG A 21 9.56 -19.00 -4.24
CA ARG A 21 9.71 -17.57 -3.92
C ARG A 21 9.67 -17.43 -2.40
N THR A 22 10.84 -17.33 -1.79
CA THR A 22 10.97 -17.13 -0.34
C THR A 22 11.73 -15.84 -0.07
N LEU A 23 11.26 -15.09 0.92
CA LEU A 23 11.92 -13.87 1.40
C LEU A 23 12.66 -14.18 2.69
N SER A 24 13.97 -13.91 2.69
CA SER A 24 14.78 -13.88 3.91
C SER A 24 14.29 -12.80 4.87
N LEU A 25 14.62 -12.91 6.15
CA LEU A 25 14.29 -11.87 7.14
C LEU A 25 14.86 -10.51 6.74
N HIS A 26 16.09 -10.49 6.22
CA HIS A 26 16.72 -9.26 5.74
C HIS A 26 15.92 -8.60 4.60
N GLN A 27 15.49 -9.37 3.60
CA GLN A 27 14.64 -8.84 2.53
C GLN A 27 13.30 -8.32 3.05
N ARG A 28 12.66 -9.01 4.01
CA ARG A 28 11.41 -8.55 4.62
C ARG A 28 11.58 -7.22 5.34
N LEU A 29 12.69 -7.04 6.06
CA LEU A 29 13.02 -5.79 6.74
C LEU A 29 13.24 -4.66 5.73
N ASN A 30 14.01 -4.91 4.66
CA ASN A 30 14.23 -3.91 3.60
C ASN A 30 12.92 -3.50 2.92
N ILE A 31 12.09 -4.46 2.54
CA ILE A 31 10.76 -4.20 1.96
C ILE A 31 9.89 -3.38 2.93
N THR A 32 9.94 -3.68 4.23
CA THR A 32 9.19 -2.91 5.24
C THR A 32 9.70 -1.47 5.34
N MET A 33 11.02 -1.26 5.32
CA MET A 33 11.62 0.08 5.33
C MET A 33 11.26 0.87 4.07
N ASP A 34 11.30 0.25 2.90
CA ASP A 34 10.93 0.88 1.63
C ASP A 34 9.46 1.34 1.64
N VAL A 35 8.54 0.47 2.08
CA VAL A 35 7.11 0.81 2.21
C VAL A 35 6.90 1.93 3.24
N ALA A 36 7.58 1.87 4.39
CA ALA A 36 7.51 2.90 5.42
C ALA A 36 8.03 4.25 4.91
N SER A 37 9.13 4.25 4.14
CA SER A 37 9.70 5.45 3.51
C SER A 37 8.73 6.05 2.49
N ALA A 38 8.12 5.23 1.63
CA ALA A 38 7.09 5.68 0.69
C ALA A 38 5.89 6.32 1.43
N LEU A 39 5.41 5.69 2.49
CA LEU A 39 4.32 6.25 3.31
C LEU A 39 4.73 7.53 4.02
N HIS A 40 5.97 7.63 4.51
CA HIS A 40 6.48 8.86 5.09
C HIS A 40 6.47 10.01 4.08
N TYR A 41 6.99 9.76 2.87
CA TYR A 41 7.00 10.72 1.77
C TYR A 41 5.58 11.22 1.44
N LEU A 42 4.63 10.30 1.27
CA LEU A 42 3.24 10.63 0.95
C LEU A 42 2.54 11.45 2.04
N HIS A 43 2.84 11.14 3.31
CA HIS A 43 2.16 11.78 4.44
C HIS A 43 2.80 13.10 4.87
N HIS A 44 4.11 13.30 4.69
CA HIS A 44 4.84 14.41 5.31
C HIS A 44 5.70 15.23 4.35
N GLU A 45 6.17 14.66 3.24
CA GLU A 45 7.11 15.35 2.33
C GLU A 45 6.42 15.90 1.08
N CYS A 46 5.21 15.42 0.76
CA CYS A 46 4.37 15.99 -0.28
C CYS A 46 3.75 17.33 0.16
N GLU A 47 3.64 18.28 -0.78
CA GLU A 47 3.02 19.60 -0.54
C GLU A 47 1.57 19.48 -0.02
N GLN A 48 0.83 18.50 -0.55
CA GLN A 48 -0.47 18.09 -0.05
C GLN A 48 -0.34 16.69 0.56
N LEU A 49 -0.95 16.48 1.73
CA LEU A 49 -0.94 15.19 2.39
C LEU A 49 -1.69 14.16 1.53
N ILE A 50 -1.04 13.05 1.19
CA ILE A 50 -1.60 11.99 0.35
C ILE A 50 -1.88 10.75 1.21
N ILE A 51 -3.15 10.40 1.40
CA ILE A 51 -3.53 9.13 2.06
C ILE A 51 -3.75 8.08 0.98
N HIS A 52 -2.96 6.99 0.97
CA HIS A 52 -3.09 5.95 -0.06
C HIS A 52 -4.41 5.15 0.02
N CYS A 53 -4.95 4.93 1.22
CA CYS A 53 -6.20 4.21 1.50
C CYS A 53 -6.28 2.70 1.13
N ASP A 54 -5.28 2.12 0.45
CA ASP A 54 -5.29 0.69 0.04
C ASP A 54 -3.91 0.03 0.13
N ILE A 55 -3.24 0.17 1.27
CA ILE A 55 -1.96 -0.50 1.49
C ILE A 55 -2.19 -1.98 1.77
N LYS A 56 -1.69 -2.82 0.87
CA LYS A 56 -1.74 -4.29 0.94
C LYS A 56 -0.61 -4.90 0.09
N PRO A 57 -0.26 -6.18 0.29
CA PRO A 57 0.80 -6.86 -0.46
C PRO A 57 0.64 -6.82 -1.99
N SER A 58 -0.59 -6.84 -2.53
CA SER A 58 -0.83 -6.72 -3.98
C SER A 58 -0.35 -5.39 -4.56
N ASN A 59 -0.41 -4.34 -3.74
CA ASN A 59 -0.10 -2.96 -4.10
C ASN A 59 1.35 -2.57 -3.79
N VAL A 60 2.18 -3.54 -3.39
CA VAL A 60 3.63 -3.38 -3.22
C VAL A 60 4.33 -4.15 -4.33
N LEU A 61 4.97 -3.44 -5.26
CA LEU A 61 5.67 -4.02 -6.39
C LEU A 61 7.17 -4.14 -6.09
N LEU A 62 7.79 -5.24 -6.51
CA LEU A 62 9.22 -5.49 -6.32
C LEU A 62 9.97 -5.37 -7.65
N ASN A 63 11.02 -4.55 -7.69
CA ASN A 63 11.91 -4.47 -8.84
C ASN A 63 12.96 -5.60 -8.84
N ASP A 64 13.82 -5.60 -9.85
CA ASP A 64 14.90 -6.56 -10.08
C ASP A 64 15.91 -6.62 -8.92
N SER A 65 16.09 -5.51 -8.21
CA SER A 65 16.96 -5.39 -7.03
C SER A 65 16.22 -5.68 -5.70
N MET A 66 15.00 -6.22 -5.75
CA MET A 66 14.14 -6.47 -4.58
C MET A 66 13.77 -5.22 -3.77
N VAL A 67 13.84 -4.03 -4.38
CA VAL A 67 13.38 -2.77 -3.78
C VAL A 67 11.87 -2.66 -3.94
N ALA A 68 11.18 -2.36 -2.84
CA ALA A 68 9.73 -2.28 -2.82
C ALA A 68 9.23 -0.89 -3.22
N HIS A 69 8.18 -0.87 -4.04
CA HIS A 69 7.54 0.35 -4.50
C HIS A 69 6.04 0.25 -4.25
N VAL A 70 5.48 1.24 -3.57
CA VAL A 70 4.04 1.34 -3.32
C VAL A 70 3.36 1.83 -4.61
N GLY A 71 2.31 1.13 -5.04
CA GLY A 71 1.53 1.44 -6.23
C GLY A 71 0.02 1.32 -6.00
N ASP A 72 -0.75 1.56 -7.06
CA ASP A 72 -2.23 1.60 -7.04
C ASP A 72 -2.83 2.69 -6.13
N PHE A 73 -2.77 3.92 -6.63
CA PHE A 73 -3.36 5.11 -5.99
C PHE A 73 -4.84 5.32 -6.36
N GLY A 74 -5.54 4.29 -6.88
CA GLY A 74 -6.89 4.42 -7.43
C GLY A 74 -7.94 4.96 -6.47
N ILE A 75 -7.71 4.83 -5.16
CA ILE A 75 -8.57 5.40 -4.11
C ILE A 75 -7.82 6.34 -3.15
N ALA A 76 -6.64 6.82 -3.55
CA ALA A 76 -5.86 7.74 -2.75
C ALA A 76 -6.57 9.10 -2.59
N ARG A 77 -6.30 9.79 -1.49
CA ARG A 77 -6.92 11.08 -1.14
C ARG A 77 -5.87 12.15 -0.91
N LEU A 78 -6.09 13.31 -1.53
CA LEU A 78 -5.34 14.53 -1.26
C LEU A 78 -6.05 15.33 -0.16
N LEU A 79 -5.33 15.70 0.89
CA LEU A 79 -5.81 16.60 1.94
C LEU A 79 -5.00 17.89 1.87
N SER A 80 -5.68 19.02 1.68
CA SER A 80 -5.01 20.32 1.72
C SER A 80 -4.69 20.68 3.17
N THR A 81 -3.42 20.95 3.47
CA THR A 81 -2.97 21.41 4.79
C THR A 81 -3.47 22.84 5.09
N PHE A 82 -3.88 23.59 4.07
CA PHE A 82 -4.13 25.04 4.17
C PHE A 82 -5.56 25.47 4.53
N ASN A 83 -6.55 24.56 4.58
CA ASN A 83 -7.90 24.93 4.99
C ASN A 83 -8.51 23.86 5.90
N HIS A 84 -8.64 24.20 7.18
CA HIS A 84 -9.47 23.50 8.18
C HIS A 84 -10.99 23.58 7.85
N THR A 85 -11.34 23.73 6.58
CA THR A 85 -12.70 24.00 6.09
C THR A 85 -12.91 23.44 4.68
N THR A 86 -12.46 22.22 4.40
CA THR A 86 -13.14 21.44 3.37
C THR A 86 -13.42 20.05 3.93
N SER A 87 -14.62 19.95 4.47
CA SER A 87 -15.46 18.75 4.39
C SER A 87 -15.46 18.26 2.93
N GLY A 88 -14.39 17.59 2.52
CA GLY A 88 -14.36 16.78 1.33
C GLY A 88 -15.06 15.49 1.67
N GLN A 89 -16.39 15.56 1.82
CA GLN A 89 -17.28 14.42 1.62
C GLN A 89 -16.91 13.84 0.26
N THR A 90 -16.02 12.85 0.26
CA THR A 90 -15.83 11.99 -0.90
C THR A 90 -16.98 11.00 -0.80
N SER A 91 -18.11 11.42 -1.37
CA SER A 91 -19.36 10.68 -1.52
C SER A 91 -19.11 9.42 -2.34
N THR A 92 -18.55 8.41 -1.71
CA THR A 92 -18.63 7.02 -2.17
C THR A 92 -19.33 6.27 -1.05
N ASN A 93 -20.61 5.96 -1.23
CA ASN A 93 -21.34 5.07 -0.35
C ASN A 93 -20.71 3.67 -0.49
N GLY A 94 -19.74 3.35 0.36
CA GLY A 94 -19.04 2.06 0.35
C GLY A 94 -17.76 2.05 1.17
N ILE A 95 -17.36 0.85 1.62
CA ILE A 95 -16.09 0.61 2.31
C ILE A 95 -14.94 0.99 1.37
N LYS A 96 -14.01 1.84 1.84
CA LYS A 96 -12.78 2.16 1.13
C LYS A 96 -11.65 1.24 1.57
N GLY A 97 -10.90 0.75 0.59
CA GLY A 97 -9.77 -0.15 0.81
C GLY A 97 -10.17 -1.62 0.85
N THR A 98 -9.18 -2.47 1.06
CA THR A 98 -9.33 -3.92 1.01
C THR A 98 -9.69 -4.51 2.37
N ILE A 99 -10.72 -5.37 2.42
CA ILE A 99 -11.12 -6.10 3.64
C ILE A 99 -9.91 -6.89 4.19
N GLY A 100 -9.69 -6.82 5.50
CA GLY A 100 -8.53 -7.43 6.17
C GLY A 100 -7.32 -6.50 6.29
N TYR A 101 -7.25 -5.44 5.47
CA TYR A 101 -6.22 -4.39 5.55
C TYR A 101 -6.79 -3.03 5.96
N ALA A 102 -8.09 -2.81 5.73
CA ALA A 102 -8.78 -1.59 6.14
C ALA A 102 -8.82 -1.45 7.68
N PRO A 103 -8.53 -0.25 8.23
CA PRO A 103 -8.69 0.02 9.66
C PRO A 103 -10.14 -0.20 10.13
N PRO A 104 -10.38 -0.66 11.37
CA PRO A 104 -11.73 -0.96 11.87
C PRO A 104 -12.67 0.26 11.81
N GLY A 105 -12.17 1.47 12.09
CA GLY A 105 -12.97 2.69 12.02
C GLY A 105 -13.54 3.00 10.61
N ILE A 106 -12.90 2.49 9.55
CA ILE A 106 -13.40 2.61 8.17
C ILE A 106 -14.42 1.52 7.84
N LEU A 107 -14.32 0.35 8.47
CA LEU A 107 -15.21 -0.79 8.21
C LEU A 107 -16.60 -0.64 8.86
N PHE A 108 -16.71 0.17 9.92
CA PHE A 108 -17.95 0.34 10.70
C PHE A 108 -18.73 1.63 10.41
N SER A 109 -18.32 2.44 9.43
CA SER A 109 -19.09 3.60 8.99
C SER A 109 -20.01 3.20 7.83
N PHE A 110 -21.24 2.80 8.16
CA PHE A 110 -22.34 2.54 7.21
C PHE A 110 -23.29 3.72 7.13
#